data_AF-A0A7R8ARB3-F1
#
_entry.id   AF-A0A7R8ARB3-F1
#
_cell.length_a   1.000
_cell.length_b   1.000
_cell.length_c   1.000
_cell.angle_alpha   90.00
_cell.angle_beta   90.00
_cell.angle_gamma   90.00
#
_symmetry.space_group_name_H-M   'P 1'
#
loop_
_entity.id
_entity.type
_entity.pdbx_description
1 polymer ?
#
loop_
_entity_poly.entity_id
_entity_poly.type
_entity_poly.pdbx_seq_one_letter_code
_entity_poly.pdbx_strand_id
1 'polypeptide(L)'
;MTPRAVRHYTPLLQRSVDKVFRVLDIFDEKKEAFNVYHLTAKLASQAICQLVLGVDLHHFDEVDSPMHPIIVLLQRYLTLNRRVQTKGAWYSYLRDLAALQSTRSELYGLIEEAVIACQERNGGTADDLPIETAALHAACLVDYLARATDEYGNKLHHEYILSSTLALVSAGFVTSSAFLSWLIYSLVTYPEQQDRLLQEVLDHGATSEKQWTYDEIQAMPFLDAFVKETQRMHSPSFQPARNVKQDIILPGGWSLPRGSILIPSIPHLHRHTAHWENADRFDADRWSTDQVKNRHRSVYVPFAAGPRGCIGFNVALQEVKVALAELTYRYCFVNATEEAIEYDPDFIVIRPVNFYARATRRTHWPSRS
;
A
#
# COMPACT_ATOMS: atom_id res chain seq x y z
N MET A 1 3.85 6.93 12.04
CA MET A 1 3.53 5.48 12.11
C MET A 1 4.72 4.67 12.59
N THR A 2 5.05 4.82 13.87
CA THR A 2 6.09 3.99 14.52
C THR A 2 5.59 2.55 14.69
N PRO A 3 6.45 1.55 14.91
CA PRO A 3 6.02 0.19 15.22
C PRO A 3 5.00 0.13 16.38
N ARG A 4 5.16 1.00 17.39
CA ARG A 4 4.22 1.13 18.52
C ARG A 4 2.82 1.58 18.06
N ALA A 5 2.73 2.54 17.15
CA ALA A 5 1.45 2.95 16.57
C ALA A 5 0.84 1.85 15.68
N VAL A 6 1.66 1.15 14.89
CA VAL A 6 1.17 0.07 14.02
C VAL A 6 0.60 -1.12 14.82
N ARG A 7 1.17 -1.42 15.99
CA ARG A 7 0.58 -2.38 16.94
C ARG A 7 -0.87 -2.04 17.29
N HIS A 8 -1.14 -0.77 17.59
CA HIS A 8 -2.49 -0.30 17.91
C HIS A 8 -3.47 -0.48 16.73
N TYR A 9 -3.02 -0.24 15.50
CA TYR A 9 -3.86 -0.33 14.31
C TYR A 9 -3.94 -1.73 13.68
N THR A 10 -3.16 -2.72 14.13
CA THR A 10 -3.14 -4.06 13.52
C THR A 10 -4.53 -4.74 13.52
N PRO A 11 -5.31 -4.73 14.63
CA PRO A 11 -6.67 -5.28 14.62
C PRO A 11 -7.63 -4.54 13.68
N LEU A 12 -7.40 -3.25 13.42
CA LEU A 12 -8.18 -2.49 12.43
C LEU A 12 -7.87 -2.99 11.03
N LEU A 13 -6.58 -3.12 10.68
CA LEU A 13 -6.15 -3.62 9.37
C LEU A 13 -6.71 -5.02 9.09
N GLN A 14 -6.68 -5.91 10.08
CA GLN A 14 -7.25 -7.25 9.93
C GLN A 14 -8.76 -7.21 9.68
N ARG A 15 -9.53 -6.46 10.47
CA ARG A 15 -10.98 -6.31 10.24
C ARG A 15 -11.32 -5.72 8.87
N SER A 16 -10.46 -4.86 8.32
CA SER A 16 -10.62 -4.35 6.96
C SER A 16 -10.41 -5.44 5.91
N VAL A 17 -9.51 -6.39 6.15
CA VAL A 17 -9.29 -7.59 5.32
C VAL A 17 -10.48 -8.54 5.42
N ASP A 18 -10.96 -8.86 6.62
CA ASP A 18 -12.02 -9.86 6.82
C ASP A 18 -13.29 -9.59 5.99
N LYS A 19 -13.57 -8.31 5.72
CA LYS A 19 -14.69 -7.87 4.88
C LYS A 19 -14.64 -8.42 3.46
N VAL A 20 -13.45 -8.67 2.91
CA VAL A 20 -13.29 -9.21 1.55
C VAL A 20 -13.83 -10.64 1.44
N PHE A 21 -13.89 -11.39 2.55
CA PHE A 21 -14.23 -12.80 2.56
C PHE A 21 -15.64 -13.07 2.04
N ARG A 22 -16.61 -12.21 2.38
CA ARG A 22 -17.99 -12.34 1.88
C ARG A 22 -18.03 -12.35 0.35
N VAL A 23 -17.31 -11.42 -0.27
CA VAL A 23 -17.29 -11.27 -1.73
C VAL A 23 -16.50 -12.42 -2.38
N LEU A 24 -15.37 -12.84 -1.80
CA LEU A 24 -14.60 -13.97 -2.33
C LEU A 24 -15.33 -15.31 -2.19
N ASP A 25 -16.07 -15.53 -1.10
CA ASP A 25 -16.90 -16.72 -0.92
C ASP A 25 -17.98 -16.80 -2.03
N ILE A 26 -18.63 -15.67 -2.36
CA ILE A 26 -19.63 -15.62 -3.46
C ILE A 26 -18.97 -15.91 -4.82
N PHE A 27 -17.78 -15.38 -5.08
CA PHE A 27 -17.06 -15.68 -6.33
C PHE A 27 -16.69 -17.16 -6.44
N ASP A 28 -16.27 -17.79 -5.34
CA ASP A 28 -15.97 -19.23 -5.31
C ASP A 28 -17.22 -20.08 -5.56
N GLU A 29 -18.33 -19.77 -4.87
CA GLU A 29 -19.62 -20.46 -5.05
C GLU A 29 -20.11 -20.43 -6.50
N LYS A 30 -19.91 -19.29 -7.18
CA LYS A 30 -20.24 -19.11 -8.61
C LYS A 30 -19.17 -19.60 -9.56
N LYS A 31 -17.99 -19.98 -9.06
CA LYS A 31 -16.79 -20.34 -9.85
C LYS A 31 -16.34 -19.24 -10.81
N GLU A 32 -16.53 -17.99 -10.39
CA GLU A 32 -16.22 -16.81 -11.18
C GLU A 32 -14.80 -16.30 -10.90
N ALA A 33 -14.15 -15.79 -11.93
CA ALA A 33 -12.90 -15.04 -11.78
C ALA A 33 -13.21 -13.56 -11.53
N PHE A 34 -12.31 -12.87 -10.84
CA PHE A 34 -12.43 -11.43 -10.59
C PHE A 34 -11.16 -10.70 -11.03
N ASN A 35 -11.32 -9.43 -11.40
CA ASN A 35 -10.18 -8.56 -11.66
C ASN A 35 -9.46 -8.25 -10.33
N VAL A 36 -8.20 -8.66 -10.23
CA VAL A 36 -7.44 -8.60 -8.97
C VAL A 36 -7.14 -7.16 -8.57
N TYR A 37 -6.85 -6.27 -9.54
CA TYR A 37 -6.61 -4.87 -9.22
C TYR A 37 -7.86 -4.18 -8.67
N HIS A 38 -9.05 -4.46 -9.23
CA HIS A 38 -10.29 -3.90 -8.70
C HIS A 38 -10.58 -4.36 -7.27
N LEU A 39 -10.38 -5.65 -6.98
CA LEU A 39 -10.55 -6.19 -5.63
C LEU A 39 -9.56 -5.55 -4.64
N THR A 40 -8.28 -5.52 -4.99
CA THR A 40 -7.23 -4.99 -4.11
C THR A 40 -7.31 -3.47 -3.96
N ALA A 41 -7.80 -2.75 -4.98
CA ALA A 41 -8.13 -1.33 -4.89
C ALA A 41 -9.22 -1.05 -3.86
N LYS A 42 -10.28 -1.86 -3.85
CA LYS A 42 -11.33 -1.80 -2.83
C LYS A 42 -10.79 -2.13 -1.43
N LEU A 43 -9.93 -3.15 -1.32
CA LEU A 43 -9.34 -3.59 -0.05
C LEU A 43 -8.43 -2.52 0.56
N ALA A 44 -7.44 -2.04 -0.20
CA ALA A 44 -6.49 -1.05 0.27
C ALA A 44 -7.17 0.29 0.59
N SER A 45 -8.10 0.74 -0.25
CA SER A 45 -8.85 1.98 0.05
C SER A 45 -9.69 1.87 1.30
N GLN A 46 -10.35 0.74 1.53
CA GLN A 46 -11.12 0.52 2.76
C GLN A 46 -10.21 0.53 4.00
N ALA A 47 -9.10 -0.21 3.97
CA ALA A 47 -8.14 -0.24 5.08
C ALA A 47 -7.53 1.13 5.36
N ILE A 48 -7.10 1.84 4.32
CA ILE A 48 -6.46 3.16 4.44
C ILE A 48 -7.46 4.24 4.87
N CYS A 49 -8.68 4.27 4.32
CA CYS A 49 -9.70 5.24 4.77
C CYS A 49 -10.15 4.95 6.20
N GLN A 50 -10.25 3.68 6.61
CA GLN A 50 -10.55 3.35 7.98
C GLN A 50 -9.42 3.77 8.93
N LEU A 51 -8.16 3.60 8.52
CA LEU A 51 -6.99 4.02 9.30
C LEU A 51 -6.83 5.55 9.37
N VAL A 52 -7.04 6.23 8.24
CA VAL A 52 -6.77 7.68 8.12
C VAL A 52 -7.96 8.49 8.60
N LEU A 53 -9.15 8.20 8.09
CA LEU A 53 -10.38 8.97 8.31
C LEU A 53 -11.27 8.38 9.41
N GLY A 54 -11.04 7.12 9.81
CA GLY A 54 -11.97 6.40 10.67
C GLY A 54 -13.29 6.08 9.98
N VAL A 55 -13.28 5.98 8.64
CA VAL A 55 -14.49 5.78 7.81
C VAL A 55 -14.44 4.39 7.18
N ASP A 56 -15.55 3.67 7.31
CA ASP A 56 -15.81 2.44 6.57
C ASP A 56 -16.34 2.77 5.18
N LEU A 57 -15.72 2.23 4.14
CA LEU A 57 -16.12 2.51 2.75
C LEU A 57 -17.19 1.56 2.21
N HIS A 58 -17.52 0.50 2.95
CA HIS A 58 -18.57 -0.47 2.55
C HIS A 58 -18.31 -1.12 1.17
N HIS A 59 -17.04 -1.26 0.78
CA HIS A 59 -16.64 -1.72 -0.56
C HIS A 59 -16.93 -3.21 -0.80
N PHE A 60 -17.21 -3.97 0.25
CA PHE A 60 -17.48 -5.41 0.23
C PHE A 60 -18.82 -5.78 0.88
N ASP A 61 -19.72 -4.82 1.04
CA ASP A 61 -21.09 -5.10 1.49
C ASP A 61 -21.81 -5.99 0.47
N GLU A 62 -21.64 -5.74 -0.83
CA GLU A 62 -22.09 -6.58 -1.92
C GLU A 62 -20.97 -6.75 -2.97
N VAL A 63 -21.11 -7.75 -3.85
CA VAL A 63 -20.12 -8.04 -4.91
C VAL A 63 -19.93 -6.82 -5.84
N ASP A 64 -21.03 -6.13 -6.15
CA ASP A 64 -21.11 -4.98 -7.04
C ASP A 64 -21.09 -3.63 -6.31
N SER A 65 -20.81 -3.60 -4.99
CA SER A 65 -20.68 -2.35 -4.22
C SER A 65 -19.80 -1.35 -4.98
N PRO A 66 -20.27 -0.11 -5.22
CA PRO A 66 -19.51 0.86 -5.97
C PRO A 66 -18.27 1.32 -5.20
N MET A 67 -17.28 1.84 -5.92
CA MET A 67 -16.15 2.52 -5.31
C MET A 67 -16.64 3.82 -4.65
N HIS A 68 -16.23 4.07 -3.40
CA HIS A 68 -16.66 5.24 -2.64
C HIS A 68 -16.28 6.56 -3.35
N PRO A 69 -17.13 7.61 -3.30
CA PRO A 69 -16.91 8.87 -4.02
C PRO A 69 -15.53 9.51 -3.79
N ILE A 70 -15.00 9.47 -2.56
CA ILE A 70 -13.64 9.94 -2.25
C ILE A 70 -12.59 9.29 -3.15
N ILE A 71 -12.67 7.97 -3.37
CA ILE A 71 -11.69 7.23 -4.17
C ILE A 71 -11.88 7.50 -5.67
N VAL A 72 -13.13 7.62 -6.14
CA VAL A 72 -13.45 7.98 -7.53
C VAL A 72 -12.90 9.37 -7.87
N LEU A 73 -13.18 10.37 -7.03
CA LEU A 73 -12.69 11.74 -7.20
C LEU A 73 -11.17 11.80 -7.09
N LEU A 74 -10.59 11.03 -6.19
CA LEU A 74 -9.14 10.94 -6.06
C LEU A 74 -8.48 10.36 -7.33
N GLN A 75 -9.03 9.28 -7.89
CA GLN A 75 -8.52 8.72 -9.15
C GLN A 75 -8.65 9.72 -10.30
N ARG A 76 -9.77 10.45 -10.37
CA ARG A 76 -9.98 11.53 -11.34
C ARG A 76 -8.96 12.65 -11.15
N TYR A 77 -8.74 13.09 -9.91
CA TYR A 77 -7.75 14.11 -9.55
C TYR A 77 -6.35 13.70 -9.98
N LEU A 78 -5.92 12.47 -9.66
CA LEU A 78 -4.60 11.96 -10.03
C LEU A 78 -4.43 11.86 -11.55
N THR A 79 -5.46 11.41 -12.26
CA THR A 79 -5.47 11.31 -13.73
C THR A 79 -5.35 12.68 -14.40
N LEU A 80 -6.15 13.65 -13.94
CA LEU A 80 -6.11 15.03 -14.45
C LEU A 80 -4.79 15.71 -14.10
N ASN A 81 -4.31 15.54 -12.86
CA ASN A 81 -3.04 16.10 -12.42
C ASN A 81 -1.89 15.58 -13.27
N ARG A 82 -1.84 14.28 -13.56
CA ARG A 82 -0.87 13.69 -14.48
C ARG A 82 -0.95 14.35 -15.87
N ARG A 83 -2.13 14.46 -16.46
CA ARG A 83 -2.31 15.05 -17.81
C ARG A 83 -1.83 16.50 -17.86
N VAL A 84 -2.12 17.29 -16.83
CA VAL A 84 -1.70 18.69 -16.73
C VAL A 84 -0.19 18.81 -16.55
N GLN A 85 0.39 18.05 -15.63
CA GLN A 85 1.82 18.13 -15.29
C GLN A 85 2.74 17.63 -16.42
N THR A 86 2.31 16.60 -17.16
CA THR A 86 3.15 15.98 -18.20
C THR A 86 3.18 16.74 -19.52
N LYS A 87 2.27 17.69 -19.74
CA LYS A 87 2.13 18.41 -21.02
C LYS A 87 2.65 19.86 -20.97
N GLY A 88 3.34 20.24 -19.89
CA GLY A 88 3.99 21.55 -19.75
C GLY A 88 3.03 22.71 -19.50
N ALA A 89 3.58 23.91 -19.28
CA ALA A 89 2.84 25.10 -18.85
C ALA A 89 1.76 25.59 -19.85
N TRP A 90 1.88 25.30 -21.14
CA TRP A 90 0.86 25.71 -22.11
C TRP A 90 -0.43 24.88 -21.98
N TYR A 91 -0.32 23.60 -21.58
CA TYR A 91 -1.47 22.71 -21.45
C TYR A 91 -2.33 23.04 -20.23
N SER A 92 -1.76 23.71 -19.22
CA SER A 92 -2.53 24.18 -18.07
C SER A 92 -3.57 25.25 -18.41
N TYR A 93 -3.56 25.84 -19.60
CA TYR A 93 -4.61 26.79 -20.02
C TYR A 93 -5.83 26.13 -20.66
N LEU A 94 -5.85 24.79 -20.77
CA LEU A 94 -6.95 24.03 -21.35
C LEU A 94 -7.99 23.56 -20.30
N ARG A 95 -9.09 22.99 -20.78
CA ARG A 95 -10.24 22.52 -19.98
C ARG A 95 -9.85 21.56 -18.84
N ASP A 96 -8.77 20.81 -19.00
CA ASP A 96 -8.28 19.88 -17.98
C ASP A 96 -7.87 20.59 -16.68
N LEU A 97 -7.39 21.84 -16.72
CA LEU A 97 -7.05 22.58 -15.50
C LEU A 97 -8.31 22.99 -14.72
N ALA A 98 -9.34 23.49 -15.40
CA ALA A 98 -10.60 23.84 -14.76
C ALA A 98 -11.27 22.58 -14.16
N ALA A 99 -11.24 21.46 -14.89
CA ALA A 99 -11.71 20.18 -14.37
C ALA A 99 -10.87 19.69 -13.17
N LEU A 100 -9.55 19.86 -13.19
CA LEU A 100 -8.66 19.51 -12.09
C LEU A 100 -8.97 20.35 -10.84
N GLN A 101 -9.16 21.66 -11.00
CA GLN A 101 -9.51 22.57 -9.91
C GLN A 101 -10.88 22.21 -9.31
N SER A 102 -11.90 21.99 -10.15
CA SER A 102 -13.23 21.57 -9.71
C SER A 102 -13.18 20.22 -8.97
N THR A 103 -12.50 19.22 -9.53
CA THR A 103 -12.32 17.90 -8.90
C THR A 103 -11.59 18.03 -7.56
N ARG A 104 -10.56 18.88 -7.49
CA ARG A 104 -9.83 19.15 -6.26
C ARG A 104 -10.76 19.76 -5.21
N SER A 105 -11.53 20.79 -5.54
CA SER A 105 -12.44 21.42 -4.59
C SER A 105 -13.48 20.44 -4.04
N GLU A 106 -14.09 19.62 -4.90
CA GLU A 106 -15.05 18.59 -4.49
C GLU A 106 -14.40 17.55 -3.57
N LEU A 107 -13.20 17.09 -3.90
CA LEU A 107 -12.44 16.14 -3.09
C LEU A 107 -12.07 16.71 -1.72
N TYR A 108 -11.62 17.96 -1.65
CA TYR A 108 -11.32 18.62 -0.38
C TYR A 108 -12.58 18.79 0.48
N GLY A 109 -13.74 19.08 -0.13
CA GLY A 109 -15.03 19.13 0.58
C GLY A 109 -15.38 17.81 1.25
N LEU A 110 -15.27 16.68 0.54
CA LEU A 110 -15.53 15.36 1.15
C LEU A 110 -14.54 14.99 2.25
N ILE A 111 -13.26 15.37 2.10
CA ILE A 111 -12.25 15.16 3.15
C ILE A 111 -12.55 16.03 4.36
N GLU A 112 -12.97 17.28 4.17
CA GLU A 112 -13.36 18.18 5.25
C GLU A 112 -14.57 17.65 6.02
N GLU A 113 -15.61 17.20 5.32
CA GLU A 113 -16.78 16.53 5.93
C GLU A 113 -16.36 15.30 6.75
N ALA A 114 -15.46 14.46 6.22
CA ALA A 114 -14.96 13.29 6.93
C ALA A 114 -14.14 13.67 8.18
N VAL A 115 -13.37 14.76 8.11
CA VAL A 115 -12.58 15.29 9.23
C VAL A 115 -13.50 15.82 10.34
N ILE A 116 -14.49 16.64 9.98
CA ILE A 116 -15.48 17.18 10.92
C ILE A 116 -16.24 16.02 11.59
N ALA A 117 -16.76 15.08 10.81
CA ALA A 117 -17.49 13.93 11.34
C ALA A 117 -16.61 13.08 12.28
N CYS A 118 -15.30 12.97 12.02
CA CYS A 118 -14.38 12.29 12.92
C CYS A 118 -14.22 13.03 14.26
N GLN A 119 -14.12 14.36 14.23
CA GLN A 119 -13.99 15.17 15.44
C GLN A 119 -15.28 15.14 16.28
N GLU A 120 -16.45 15.15 15.63
CA GLU A 120 -17.75 15.03 16.29
C GLU A 120 -17.92 13.68 16.99
N ARG A 121 -17.55 12.57 16.32
CA ARG A 121 -17.60 11.22 16.92
C ARG A 121 -16.74 11.08 18.17
N ASN A 122 -15.62 11.81 18.22
CA ASN A 122 -14.68 11.79 19.33
C ASN A 122 -15.00 12.86 20.40
N GLY A 123 -16.21 13.44 20.37
CA GLY A 123 -16.75 14.27 21.45
C GLY A 123 -16.57 15.77 21.28
N GLY A 124 -16.10 16.27 20.13
CA GLY A 124 -16.03 17.71 19.79
C GLY A 124 -15.06 18.57 20.63
N THR A 125 -14.67 18.10 21.81
CA THR A 125 -13.75 18.73 22.78
C THR A 125 -12.75 17.69 23.32
N ALA A 126 -12.22 16.83 22.44
CA ALA A 126 -11.17 15.93 22.86
C ALA A 126 -9.91 16.73 23.18
N ASP A 127 -9.35 16.50 24.38
CA ASP A 127 -8.21 17.25 24.90
C ASP A 127 -7.05 17.30 23.89
N ASP A 128 -6.40 18.45 23.82
CA ASP A 128 -5.13 18.59 23.11
C ASP A 128 -4.08 17.74 23.82
N LEU A 129 -3.36 16.91 23.07
CA LEU A 129 -2.41 15.95 23.59
C LEU A 129 -1.03 16.20 22.98
N PRO A 130 0.06 16.13 23.78
CA PRO A 130 1.39 16.08 23.22
C PRO A 130 1.51 14.98 22.15
N ILE A 131 2.28 15.23 21.08
CA ILE A 131 2.44 14.33 19.93
C ILE A 131 2.57 12.84 20.31
N GLU A 132 3.38 12.50 21.31
CA GLU A 132 3.60 11.11 21.70
C GLU A 132 2.36 10.45 22.30
N THR A 133 1.61 11.20 23.10
CA THR A 133 0.37 10.76 23.74
C THR A 133 -0.75 10.67 22.69
N ALA A 134 -0.88 11.68 21.84
CA ALA A 134 -1.85 11.67 20.74
C ALA A 134 -1.69 10.41 19.87
N ALA A 135 -0.46 10.01 19.57
CA ALA A 135 -0.18 8.84 18.72
C ALA A 135 -0.68 7.50 19.29
N LEU A 136 -0.97 7.43 20.60
CA LEU A 136 -1.42 6.21 21.28
C LEU A 136 -2.92 6.20 21.57
N HIS A 137 -3.55 7.37 21.63
CA HIS A 137 -4.95 7.55 21.99
C HIS A 137 -5.82 7.97 20.81
N ALA A 138 -5.22 8.25 19.64
CA ALA A 138 -5.93 8.61 18.42
C ALA A 138 -6.68 7.42 17.81
N ALA A 139 -7.99 7.61 17.59
CA ALA A 139 -8.84 6.60 16.95
C ALA A 139 -8.43 6.36 15.47
N CYS A 140 -7.96 7.41 14.80
CA CYS A 140 -7.46 7.39 13.43
C CYS A 140 -6.42 8.51 13.21
N LEU A 141 -5.83 8.61 12.01
CA LEU A 141 -4.80 9.63 11.77
C LEU A 141 -5.32 11.06 11.72
N VAL A 142 -6.54 11.29 11.22
CA VAL A 142 -7.14 12.63 11.25
C VAL A 142 -7.32 13.10 12.68
N ASP A 143 -7.80 12.23 13.56
CA ASP A 143 -7.96 12.49 14.97
C ASP A 143 -6.61 12.80 15.65
N TYR A 144 -5.56 12.06 15.29
CA TYR A 144 -4.19 12.40 15.70
C TYR A 144 -3.77 13.82 15.23
N LEU A 145 -3.95 14.14 13.94
CA LEU A 145 -3.57 15.43 13.38
C LEU A 145 -4.35 16.60 14.00
N ALA A 146 -5.59 16.35 14.43
CA ALA A 146 -6.46 17.34 15.05
C ALA A 146 -6.13 17.61 16.53
N ARG A 147 -5.57 16.63 17.25
CA ARG A 147 -5.32 16.71 18.71
C ARG A 147 -3.86 16.92 19.08
N ALA A 148 -2.93 16.54 18.21
CA ALA A 148 -1.51 16.61 18.50
C ALA A 148 -1.02 18.06 18.65
N THR A 149 -0.32 18.35 19.75
CA THR A 149 0.42 19.59 19.99
C THR A 149 1.93 19.36 19.99
N ASP A 150 2.67 20.34 19.49
CA ASP A 150 4.13 20.36 19.57
C ASP A 150 4.64 20.70 20.98
N GLU A 151 5.96 20.76 21.16
CA GLU A 151 6.61 21.08 22.44
C GLU A 151 6.26 22.47 23.00
N TYR A 152 5.71 23.36 22.17
CA TYR A 152 5.27 24.71 22.55
C TYR A 152 3.75 24.80 22.74
N GLY A 153 3.02 23.69 22.60
CA GLY A 153 1.57 23.66 22.67
C GLY A 153 0.84 24.09 21.40
N ASN A 154 1.55 24.27 20.28
CA ASN A 154 0.92 24.66 19.01
C ASN A 154 0.31 23.45 18.30
N LYS A 155 -0.84 23.67 17.67
CA LYS A 155 -1.54 22.67 16.83
C LYS A 155 -1.16 22.81 15.36
N LEU A 156 -1.38 21.73 14.62
CA LEU A 156 -1.29 21.79 13.16
C LEU A 156 -2.41 22.67 12.59
N HIS A 157 -2.07 23.60 11.70
CA HIS A 157 -3.06 24.45 11.03
C HIS A 157 -4.06 23.60 10.24
N HIS A 158 -5.33 24.01 10.23
CA HIS A 158 -6.41 23.22 9.64
C HIS A 158 -6.16 22.86 8.15
N GLU A 159 -5.63 23.80 7.36
CA GLU A 159 -5.26 23.55 5.97
C GLU A 159 -4.22 22.42 5.80
N TYR A 160 -3.29 22.30 6.76
CA TYR A 160 -2.32 21.20 6.77
C TYR A 160 -2.94 19.87 7.19
N ILE A 161 -4.00 19.87 8.00
CA ILE A 161 -4.76 18.66 8.31
C ILE A 161 -5.40 18.13 7.02
N LEU A 162 -6.13 18.98 6.28
CA LEU A 162 -6.81 18.57 5.05
C LEU A 162 -5.82 18.08 3.97
N SER A 163 -4.77 18.86 3.71
CA SER A 163 -3.77 18.50 2.69
C SER A 163 -2.96 17.25 3.06
N SER A 164 -2.60 17.07 4.35
CA SER A 164 -1.94 15.85 4.82
C SER A 164 -2.86 14.64 4.73
N THR A 165 -4.14 14.80 5.07
CA THR A 165 -5.15 13.74 4.99
C THR A 165 -5.31 13.24 3.56
N LEU A 166 -5.48 14.16 2.60
CA LEU A 166 -5.52 13.83 1.18
C LEU A 166 -4.25 13.08 0.75
N ALA A 167 -3.07 13.56 1.14
CA ALA A 167 -1.81 12.91 0.80
C ALA A 167 -1.69 11.50 1.37
N LEU A 168 -2.11 11.28 2.62
CA LEU A 168 -2.07 9.98 3.29
C LEU A 168 -3.03 8.97 2.65
N VAL A 169 -4.28 9.35 2.38
CA VAL A 169 -5.27 8.50 1.68
C VAL A 169 -4.75 8.13 0.29
N SER A 170 -4.25 9.13 -0.44
CA SER A 170 -3.77 8.93 -1.82
C SER A 170 -2.56 8.01 -1.92
N ALA A 171 -1.53 8.30 -1.14
CA ALA A 171 -0.29 7.54 -1.19
C ALA A 171 -0.48 6.12 -0.66
N GLY A 172 -1.25 5.96 0.43
CA GLY A 172 -1.52 4.68 1.06
C GLY A 172 -2.28 3.74 0.13
N PHE A 173 -3.43 4.18 -0.40
CA PHE A 173 -4.28 3.25 -1.16
C PHE A 173 -3.66 2.88 -2.50
N VAL A 174 -3.15 3.85 -3.29
CA VAL A 174 -2.71 3.56 -4.67
C VAL A 174 -1.54 2.56 -4.68
N THR A 175 -0.59 2.73 -3.76
CA THR A 175 0.60 1.86 -3.70
C THR A 175 0.28 0.50 -3.09
N SER A 176 -0.50 0.43 -2.01
CA SER A 176 -0.94 -0.85 -1.41
C SER A 176 -1.79 -1.66 -2.37
N SER A 177 -2.70 -1.04 -3.15
CA SER A 177 -3.54 -1.73 -4.15
C SER A 177 -2.69 -2.45 -5.20
N ALA A 178 -1.72 -1.74 -5.78
CA ALA A 178 -0.81 -2.30 -6.76
C ALA A 178 0.05 -3.41 -6.14
N PHE A 179 0.54 -3.22 -4.91
CA PHE A 179 1.37 -4.22 -4.27
C PHE A 179 0.61 -5.51 -3.93
N LEU A 180 -0.59 -5.39 -3.35
CA LEU A 180 -1.48 -6.52 -3.08
C LEU A 180 -1.79 -7.29 -4.37
N SER A 181 -1.98 -6.59 -5.50
CA SER A 181 -2.16 -7.24 -6.80
C SER A 181 -0.95 -8.08 -7.20
N TRP A 182 0.27 -7.56 -7.01
CA TRP A 182 1.50 -8.29 -7.29
C TRP A 182 1.75 -9.45 -6.33
N LEU A 183 1.29 -9.35 -5.08
CA LEU A 183 1.35 -10.44 -4.12
C LEU A 183 0.42 -11.58 -4.53
N ILE A 184 -0.82 -11.29 -4.92
CA ILE A 184 -1.74 -12.30 -5.46
C ILE A 184 -1.18 -12.87 -6.77
N TYR A 185 -0.61 -12.04 -7.64
CA TYR A 185 0.08 -12.50 -8.86
C TYR A 185 1.19 -13.51 -8.53
N SER A 186 1.99 -13.23 -7.51
CA SER A 186 3.08 -14.13 -7.09
C SER A 186 2.53 -15.42 -6.48
N LEU A 187 1.42 -15.39 -5.74
CA LEU A 187 0.76 -16.60 -5.23
C LEU A 187 0.29 -17.53 -6.35
N VAL A 188 -0.31 -16.98 -7.41
CA VAL A 188 -0.80 -17.78 -8.55
C VAL A 188 0.31 -18.22 -9.50
N THR A 189 1.41 -17.45 -9.58
CA THR A 189 2.56 -17.75 -10.46
C THR A 189 3.48 -18.80 -9.85
N TYR A 190 3.56 -18.84 -8.51
CA TYR A 190 4.41 -19.77 -7.77
C TYR A 190 3.59 -20.57 -6.74
N PRO A 191 2.77 -21.54 -7.19
CA PRO A 191 1.87 -22.31 -6.30
C PRO A 191 2.61 -22.99 -5.13
N GLU A 192 3.84 -23.46 -5.35
CA GLU A 192 4.66 -24.05 -4.30
C GLU A 192 5.02 -23.06 -3.18
N GLN A 193 5.15 -21.77 -3.53
CA GLN A 193 5.39 -20.72 -2.54
C GLN A 193 4.11 -20.38 -1.77
N GLN A 194 2.95 -20.46 -2.43
CA GLN A 194 1.65 -20.32 -1.78
C GLN A 194 1.41 -21.43 -0.75
N ASP A 195 1.77 -22.67 -1.07
CA ASP A 195 1.65 -23.80 -0.13
C ASP A 195 2.64 -23.68 1.04
N ARG A 196 3.87 -23.23 0.78
CA ARG A 196 4.84 -22.91 1.85
C ARG A 196 4.36 -21.79 2.76
N LEU A 197 3.72 -20.75 2.19
CA LEU A 197 3.17 -19.65 2.97
C LEU A 197 2.01 -20.11 3.84
N LEU A 198 1.13 -20.96 3.30
CA LEU A 198 0.06 -21.60 4.07
C LEU A 198 0.62 -22.38 5.26
N GLN A 199 1.66 -23.18 5.03
CA GLN A 199 2.27 -23.98 6.10
C GLN A 199 2.82 -23.10 7.22
N GLU A 200 3.59 -22.04 6.89
CA GLU A 200 4.13 -21.15 7.91
C GLU A 200 3.02 -20.45 8.72
N VAL A 201 1.97 -19.99 8.04
CA VAL A 201 0.83 -19.33 8.68
C VAL A 201 0.09 -20.29 9.63
N LEU A 202 -0.07 -21.56 9.24
CA LEU A 202 -0.62 -22.61 10.11
C LEU A 202 0.26 -22.92 11.32
N ASP A 203 1.57 -22.99 11.11
CA ASP A 203 2.54 -23.25 12.18
C ASP A 203 2.56 -22.11 13.22
N HIS A 204 2.24 -20.89 12.79
CA HIS A 204 2.01 -19.73 13.66
C HIS A 204 0.59 -19.64 14.25
N GLY A 205 -0.20 -20.70 14.11
CA GLY A 205 -1.46 -20.86 14.81
C GLY A 205 -2.66 -20.24 14.10
N ALA A 206 -2.62 -20.07 12.78
CA ALA A 206 -3.77 -19.58 12.03
C ALA A 206 -5.01 -20.45 12.24
N THR A 207 -6.15 -19.78 12.41
CA THR A 207 -7.51 -20.34 12.49
C THR A 207 -8.48 -19.32 11.89
N SER A 208 -9.75 -19.69 11.70
CA SER A 208 -10.79 -18.77 11.18
C SER A 208 -11.08 -17.58 12.11
N GLU A 209 -10.79 -17.71 13.41
CA GLU A 209 -11.02 -16.69 14.43
C GLU A 209 -9.72 -16.01 14.91
N LYS A 210 -8.57 -16.35 14.31
CA LYS A 210 -7.26 -15.84 14.73
C LYS A 210 -7.27 -14.31 14.69
N GLN A 211 -6.83 -13.68 15.76
CA GLN A 211 -6.55 -12.25 15.79
C GLN A 211 -5.05 -12.05 15.85
N TRP A 212 -4.47 -11.58 14.75
CA TRP A 212 -3.04 -11.42 14.65
C TRP A 212 -2.56 -10.21 15.42
N THR A 213 -1.56 -10.42 16.28
CA THR A 213 -0.78 -9.32 16.82
C THR A 213 0.28 -8.88 15.81
N TYR A 214 0.76 -7.64 15.95
CA TYR A 214 1.88 -7.14 15.16
C TYR A 214 3.11 -8.06 15.26
N ASP A 215 3.43 -8.55 16.46
CA ASP A 215 4.62 -9.36 16.68
C ASP A 215 4.52 -10.74 16.04
N GLU A 216 3.35 -11.38 16.07
CA GLU A 216 3.16 -12.66 15.39
C GLU A 216 3.34 -12.53 13.88
N ILE A 217 2.83 -11.44 13.28
CA ILE A 217 3.03 -11.16 11.85
C ILE A 217 4.51 -10.91 11.52
N GLN A 218 5.23 -10.19 12.39
CA GLN A 218 6.66 -9.96 12.17
C GLN A 218 7.53 -11.19 12.46
N ALA A 219 7.00 -12.18 13.19
CA ALA A 219 7.70 -13.42 13.53
C ALA A 219 7.70 -14.46 12.40
N MET A 220 6.99 -14.23 11.29
CA MET A 220 6.91 -15.13 10.13
C MET A 220 8.00 -14.81 9.09
N PRO A 221 9.16 -15.49 9.10
CA PRO A 221 10.28 -15.18 8.21
C PRO A 221 10.00 -15.44 6.73
N PHE A 222 9.24 -16.49 6.38
CA PHE A 222 8.94 -16.81 4.99
C PHE A 222 7.92 -15.84 4.40
N LEU A 223 6.90 -15.42 5.15
CA LEU A 223 5.98 -14.35 4.78
C LEU A 223 6.75 -13.04 4.50
N ASP A 224 7.69 -12.68 5.37
CA ASP A 224 8.55 -11.51 5.16
C ASP A 224 9.41 -11.64 3.89
N ALA A 225 10.00 -12.81 3.67
CA ALA A 225 10.81 -13.11 2.49
C ALA A 225 9.97 -13.09 1.19
N PHE A 226 8.76 -13.66 1.21
CA PHE A 226 7.84 -13.67 0.08
C PHE A 226 7.38 -12.26 -0.31
N VAL A 227 7.03 -11.44 0.69
CA VAL A 227 6.67 -10.03 0.49
C VAL A 227 7.84 -9.26 -0.12
N LYS A 228 9.05 -9.44 0.42
CA LYS A 228 10.25 -8.76 -0.09
C LYS A 228 10.62 -9.21 -1.50
N GLU A 229 10.53 -10.50 -1.79
CA GLU A 229 10.85 -11.02 -3.12
C GLU A 229 9.84 -10.56 -4.16
N THR A 230 8.55 -10.56 -3.82
CA THR A 230 7.51 -9.99 -4.67
C THR A 230 7.77 -8.51 -4.93
N GLN A 231 8.11 -7.74 -3.90
CA GLN A 231 8.38 -6.31 -4.03
C GLN A 231 9.63 -6.02 -4.88
N ARG A 232 10.64 -6.90 -4.81
CA ARG A 232 11.86 -6.83 -5.64
C ARG A 232 11.54 -7.09 -7.11
N MET A 233 10.73 -8.12 -7.40
CA MET A 233 10.37 -8.50 -8.77
C MET A 233 9.36 -7.51 -9.38
N HIS A 234 8.44 -7.02 -8.57
CA HIS A 234 7.30 -6.21 -8.97
C HIS A 234 7.15 -4.99 -8.07
N SER A 235 8.11 -4.06 -8.16
CA SER A 235 8.08 -2.83 -7.35
C SER A 235 6.91 -1.94 -7.79
N PRO A 236 5.94 -1.64 -6.90
CA PRO A 236 4.83 -0.75 -7.23
C PRO A 236 5.33 0.67 -7.56
N SER A 237 6.45 1.10 -6.97
CA SER A 237 7.05 2.40 -7.24
C SER A 237 8.26 2.27 -8.16
N PHE A 238 8.33 3.11 -9.20
CA PHE A 238 9.48 3.14 -10.11
C PHE A 238 10.51 4.23 -9.75
N GLN A 239 10.14 5.23 -8.94
CA GLN A 239 11.01 6.35 -8.56
C GLN A 239 10.73 6.84 -7.13
N PRO A 240 11.75 7.44 -6.52
CA PRO A 240 11.61 8.89 -6.33
C PRO A 240 12.77 9.66 -6.93
N ALA A 241 12.44 10.71 -7.70
CA ALA A 241 13.39 11.68 -8.20
C ALA A 241 14.16 12.40 -7.07
N ARG A 242 15.34 12.94 -7.39
CA ARG A 242 16.17 13.77 -6.53
C ARG A 242 16.58 15.03 -7.27
N ASN A 243 16.44 16.18 -6.62
CA ASN A 243 16.93 17.46 -7.15
C ASN A 243 18.39 17.65 -6.73
N VAL A 244 19.27 17.84 -7.72
CA VAL A 244 20.70 18.10 -7.50
C VAL A 244 20.86 19.55 -7.06
N LYS A 245 21.20 19.76 -5.77
CA LYS A 245 21.25 21.10 -5.14
C LYS A 245 22.56 21.86 -5.37
N GLN A 246 23.60 21.18 -5.84
CA GLN A 246 24.92 21.72 -6.12
C GLN A 246 25.61 20.82 -7.14
N ASP A 247 26.63 21.32 -7.82
CA ASP A 247 27.43 20.49 -8.72
C ASP A 247 28.07 19.35 -7.91
N ILE A 248 27.92 18.11 -8.39
CA ILE A 248 28.48 16.91 -7.75
C ILE A 248 29.17 16.04 -8.79
N ILE A 249 30.24 15.37 -8.38
CA ILE A 249 30.87 14.30 -9.16
C ILE A 249 30.49 12.96 -8.52
N LEU A 250 29.85 12.09 -9.29
CA LEU A 250 29.54 10.72 -8.85
C LEU A 250 30.78 9.81 -8.95
N PRO A 251 30.78 8.66 -8.26
CA PRO A 251 31.74 7.60 -8.53
C PRO A 251 31.84 7.30 -10.03
N GLY A 252 33.07 7.19 -10.55
CA GLY A 252 33.33 7.04 -11.98
C GLY A 252 33.55 8.36 -12.74
N GLY A 253 33.53 9.52 -12.07
CA GLY A 253 33.88 10.81 -12.67
C GLY A 253 32.73 11.52 -13.39
N TRP A 254 31.50 11.03 -13.23
CA TRP A 254 30.33 11.63 -13.87
C TRP A 254 29.92 12.93 -13.17
N SER A 255 29.94 14.04 -13.90
CA SER A 255 29.47 15.34 -13.38
C SER A 255 27.95 15.45 -13.46
N LEU A 256 27.31 15.78 -12.35
CA LEU A 256 25.92 16.22 -12.30
C LEU A 256 25.86 17.71 -11.90
N PRO A 257 25.47 18.58 -12.83
CA PRO A 257 25.25 19.99 -12.54
C PRO A 257 24.10 20.22 -11.56
N ARG A 258 24.21 21.28 -10.77
CA ARG A 258 23.10 21.89 -10.01
C ARG A 258 21.89 22.08 -10.92
N GLY A 259 20.71 21.76 -10.40
CA GLY A 259 19.44 21.87 -11.12
C GLY A 259 19.06 20.61 -11.90
N SER A 260 19.96 19.62 -12.01
CA SER A 260 19.64 18.32 -12.60
C SER A 260 18.61 17.55 -11.74
N ILE A 261 17.82 16.70 -12.41
CA ILE A 261 16.91 15.74 -11.76
C ILE A 261 17.49 14.34 -11.95
N LEU A 262 17.84 13.68 -10.85
CA LEU A 262 18.29 12.29 -10.84
C LEU A 262 17.12 11.37 -10.50
N ILE A 263 16.83 10.39 -11.36
CA ILE A 263 15.80 9.37 -11.12
C ILE A 263 16.48 8.01 -10.98
N PRO A 264 16.64 7.47 -9.76
CA PRO A 264 17.13 6.12 -9.58
C PRO A 264 16.06 5.14 -10.05
N SER A 265 16.43 4.25 -10.97
CA SER A 265 15.51 3.24 -11.48
C SER A 265 15.40 2.07 -10.51
N ILE A 266 14.44 2.16 -9.58
CA ILE A 266 14.22 1.15 -8.54
C ILE A 266 14.00 -0.26 -9.13
N PRO A 267 13.11 -0.45 -10.13
CA PRO A 267 12.84 -1.79 -10.68
C PRO A 267 14.09 -2.43 -11.31
N HIS A 268 14.93 -1.62 -11.98
CA HIS A 268 16.18 -2.10 -12.56
C HIS A 268 17.19 -2.46 -11.48
N LEU A 269 17.32 -1.63 -10.44
CA LEU A 269 18.24 -1.89 -9.33
C LEU A 269 17.87 -3.17 -8.56
N HIS A 270 16.57 -3.43 -8.40
CA HIS A 270 16.05 -4.64 -7.76
C HIS A 270 16.27 -5.91 -8.57
N ARG A 271 16.55 -5.79 -9.88
CA ARG A 271 16.80 -6.92 -10.80
C ARG A 271 18.18 -6.87 -11.45
N HIS A 272 19.08 -6.02 -10.93
CA HIS A 272 20.41 -5.86 -11.51
C HIS A 272 21.30 -7.06 -11.17
N THR A 273 21.80 -7.76 -12.19
CA THR A 273 22.59 -9.01 -12.04
C THR A 273 23.89 -8.82 -11.27
N ALA A 274 24.47 -7.60 -11.27
CA ALA A 274 25.64 -7.29 -10.43
C ALA A 274 25.36 -7.32 -8.91
N HIS A 275 24.08 -7.36 -8.50
CA HIS A 275 23.69 -7.35 -7.09
C HIS A 275 22.77 -8.52 -6.70
N TRP A 276 22.15 -9.19 -7.66
CA TRP A 276 21.21 -10.27 -7.45
C TRP A 276 21.59 -11.48 -8.31
N GLU A 277 21.95 -12.57 -7.65
CA GLU A 277 22.15 -13.85 -8.33
C GLU A 277 20.82 -14.39 -8.87
N ASN A 278 20.81 -14.84 -10.13
CA ASN A 278 19.59 -15.25 -10.84
C ASN A 278 18.47 -14.21 -10.68
N ALA A 279 18.77 -12.94 -11.02
CA ALA A 279 17.95 -11.78 -10.68
C ALA A 279 16.49 -11.85 -11.16
N ASP A 280 16.22 -12.56 -12.25
CA ASP A 280 14.89 -12.72 -12.82
C ASP A 280 14.11 -13.93 -12.27
N ARG A 281 14.76 -14.77 -11.46
CA ARG A 281 14.10 -15.88 -10.77
C ARG A 281 13.50 -15.38 -9.46
N PHE A 282 12.21 -15.66 -9.26
CA PHE A 282 11.58 -15.52 -7.96
C PHE A 282 12.14 -16.58 -7.01
N ASP A 283 12.77 -16.12 -5.94
CA ASP A 283 13.37 -16.96 -4.93
C ASP A 283 13.25 -16.26 -3.57
N ALA A 284 12.30 -16.69 -2.73
CA ALA A 284 12.14 -16.16 -1.38
C ALA A 284 13.31 -16.57 -0.45
N ASP A 285 13.94 -17.71 -0.70
CA ASP A 285 15.01 -18.21 0.18
C ASP A 285 16.28 -17.36 0.07
N ARG A 286 16.44 -16.60 -1.03
CA ARG A 286 17.55 -15.64 -1.20
C ARG A 286 17.69 -14.67 -0.03
N TRP A 287 16.59 -14.30 0.62
CA TRP A 287 16.57 -13.34 1.73
C TRP A 287 17.27 -13.84 3.00
N SER A 288 17.50 -15.15 3.09
CA SER A 288 18.26 -15.79 4.16
C SER A 288 19.77 -15.91 3.87
N THR A 289 20.20 -15.69 2.63
CA THR A 289 21.60 -15.87 2.21
C THR A 289 22.52 -14.77 2.73
N ASP A 290 23.79 -15.11 2.95
CA ASP A 290 24.80 -14.14 3.37
C ASP A 290 25.08 -13.08 2.29
N GLN A 291 24.97 -13.43 1.01
CA GLN A 291 25.10 -12.48 -0.09
C GLN A 291 24.05 -11.36 0.04
N VAL A 292 22.78 -11.73 0.23
CA VAL A 292 21.70 -10.76 0.38
C VAL A 292 21.87 -10.00 1.69
N LYS A 293 22.16 -10.66 2.83
CA LYS A 293 22.39 -9.97 4.11
C LYS A 293 23.50 -8.91 4.05
N ASN A 294 24.58 -9.18 3.31
CA ASN A 294 25.74 -8.29 3.18
C ASN A 294 25.67 -7.32 2.00
N ARG A 295 24.56 -7.30 1.24
CA ARG A 295 24.39 -6.37 0.11
C ARG A 295 24.40 -4.92 0.58
N HIS A 296 24.80 -4.02 -0.31
CA HIS A 296 24.70 -2.59 -0.03
C HIS A 296 23.23 -2.19 0.18
N ARG A 297 22.92 -1.43 1.25
CA ARG A 297 21.54 -1.10 1.65
C ARG A 297 20.74 -0.44 0.53
N SER A 298 21.39 0.36 -0.32
CA SER A 298 20.73 1.03 -1.44
C SER A 298 20.31 0.10 -2.59
N VAL A 299 20.75 -1.16 -2.62
CA VAL A 299 20.36 -2.14 -3.66
C VAL A 299 18.88 -2.53 -3.55
N TYR A 300 18.31 -2.49 -2.34
CA TYR A 300 16.91 -2.80 -2.09
C TYR A 300 16.25 -1.66 -1.30
N VAL A 301 15.66 -0.72 -2.04
CA VAL A 301 15.03 0.50 -1.50
C VAL A 301 13.59 0.71 -1.98
N PRO A 302 12.69 -0.27 -1.79
CA PRO A 302 11.30 -0.18 -2.28
C PRO A 302 10.50 0.98 -1.68
N PHE A 303 10.88 1.42 -0.46
CA PHE A 303 10.29 2.56 0.24
C PHE A 303 11.18 3.82 0.15
N ALA A 304 12.11 3.84 -0.80
CA ALA A 304 13.17 4.82 -0.93
C ALA A 304 14.07 4.95 0.32
N ALA A 305 15.04 5.85 0.26
CA ALA A 305 15.99 6.09 1.35
C ALA A 305 16.14 7.59 1.65
N GLY A 306 16.56 7.87 2.88
CA GLY A 306 16.82 9.21 3.41
C GLY A 306 15.59 9.86 4.08
N PRO A 307 15.68 11.16 4.41
CA PRO A 307 14.64 11.88 5.17
C PRO A 307 13.27 11.99 4.47
N ARG A 308 13.22 11.68 3.17
CA ARG A 308 12.00 11.68 2.33
C ARG A 308 11.61 10.26 1.91
N GLY A 309 12.09 9.24 2.62
CA GLY A 309 11.59 7.87 2.49
C GLY A 309 10.11 7.76 2.86
N CYS A 310 9.48 6.65 2.51
CA CYS A 310 8.06 6.44 2.79
C CYS A 310 7.80 6.48 4.30
N ILE A 311 6.94 7.39 4.76
CA ILE A 311 6.54 7.50 6.17
C ILE A 311 5.58 6.38 6.61
N GLY A 312 4.93 5.73 5.65
CA GLY A 312 3.92 4.70 5.85
C GLY A 312 4.44 3.27 5.75
N PHE A 313 5.75 3.04 5.61
CA PHE A 313 6.29 1.71 5.30
C PHE A 313 5.89 0.62 6.32
N ASN A 314 5.87 0.95 7.62
CA ASN A 314 5.43 0.01 8.65
C ASN A 314 3.97 -0.40 8.50
N VAL A 315 3.10 0.55 8.13
CA VAL A 315 1.67 0.29 7.91
C VAL A 315 1.48 -0.53 6.65
N ALA A 316 2.09 -0.12 5.54
CA ALA A 316 1.96 -0.82 4.27
C ALA A 316 2.43 -2.27 4.39
N LEU A 317 3.59 -2.52 5.02
CA LEU A 317 4.07 -3.87 5.25
C LEU A 317 3.17 -4.67 6.19
N GLN A 318 2.64 -4.05 7.24
CA GLN A 318 1.72 -4.74 8.14
C GLN A 318 0.39 -5.09 7.46
N GLU A 319 -0.18 -4.15 6.72
CA GLU A 319 -1.41 -4.32 5.94
C GLU A 319 -1.29 -5.51 4.99
N VAL A 320 -0.26 -5.53 4.13
CA VAL A 320 -0.13 -6.60 3.14
C VAL A 320 0.23 -7.95 3.75
N LYS A 321 1.00 -7.98 4.85
CA LYS A 321 1.33 -9.22 5.54
C LYS A 321 0.12 -9.82 6.25
N VAL A 322 -0.69 -9.01 6.93
CA VAL A 322 -1.96 -9.45 7.51
C VAL A 322 -2.89 -9.95 6.41
N ALA A 323 -3.04 -9.20 5.32
CA ALA A 323 -3.86 -9.60 4.19
C ALA A 323 -3.40 -10.95 3.61
N LEU A 324 -2.10 -11.15 3.42
CA LEU A 324 -1.56 -12.41 2.92
C LEU A 324 -1.79 -13.59 3.87
N ALA A 325 -1.58 -13.41 5.18
CA ALA A 325 -1.80 -14.47 6.15
C ALA A 325 -3.26 -14.94 6.14
N GLU A 326 -4.20 -13.99 6.22
CA GLU A 326 -5.64 -14.23 6.18
C GLU A 326 -6.11 -14.85 4.86
N LEU A 327 -5.72 -14.27 3.73
CA LEU A 327 -6.14 -14.72 2.40
C LEU A 327 -5.56 -16.10 2.06
N THR A 328 -4.29 -16.36 2.39
CA THR A 328 -3.64 -17.65 2.08
C THR A 328 -4.21 -18.76 2.97
N TYR A 329 -4.49 -18.47 4.24
CA TYR A 329 -5.16 -19.41 5.14
C TYR A 329 -6.54 -19.80 4.60
N ARG A 330 -7.34 -18.85 4.11
CA ARG A 330 -8.73 -19.11 3.71
C ARG A 330 -8.90 -19.58 2.27
N TYR A 331 -8.04 -19.17 1.34
CA TYR A 331 -8.20 -19.42 -0.09
C TYR A 331 -6.96 -20.03 -0.74
N CYS A 332 -7.20 -20.80 -1.79
CA CYS A 332 -6.22 -21.15 -2.81
C CYS A 332 -6.46 -20.27 -4.03
N PHE A 333 -5.50 -19.41 -4.36
CA PHE A 333 -5.58 -18.56 -5.55
C PHE A 333 -5.07 -19.30 -6.78
N VAL A 334 -5.82 -19.19 -7.88
CA VAL A 334 -5.50 -19.80 -9.17
C VAL A 334 -5.55 -18.74 -10.26
N ASN A 335 -4.58 -18.77 -11.18
CA ASN A 335 -4.56 -17.87 -12.32
C ASN A 335 -5.78 -18.12 -13.22
N ALA A 336 -6.48 -17.05 -13.57
CA ALA A 336 -7.61 -17.07 -14.51
C ALA A 336 -7.39 -16.09 -15.68
N THR A 337 -6.16 -15.63 -15.87
CA THR A 337 -5.77 -14.77 -16.99
C THR A 337 -5.22 -15.61 -18.13
N GLU A 338 -5.80 -15.44 -19.31
CA GLU A 338 -5.38 -16.16 -20.52
C GLU A 338 -4.26 -15.43 -21.27
N GLU A 339 -4.24 -14.10 -21.17
CA GLU A 339 -3.28 -13.24 -21.86
C GLU A 339 -2.04 -12.95 -21.00
N ALA A 340 -0.99 -12.45 -21.64
CA ALA A 340 0.18 -11.94 -20.93
C ALA A 340 -0.21 -10.73 -20.07
N ILE A 341 0.38 -10.62 -18.87
CA ILE A 341 0.11 -9.50 -17.98
C ILE A 341 0.61 -8.21 -18.60
N GLU A 342 -0.32 -7.28 -18.81
CA GLU A 342 -0.05 -5.92 -19.18
C GLU A 342 0.27 -5.10 -17.93
N TYR A 343 1.39 -4.41 -17.99
CA TYR A 343 1.82 -3.47 -16.97
C TYR A 343 1.24 -2.11 -17.32
N ASP A 344 0.65 -1.42 -16.35
CA ASP A 344 0.26 -0.03 -16.54
C ASP A 344 1.52 0.83 -16.73
N PRO A 345 1.78 1.39 -17.93
CA PRO A 345 2.91 2.29 -18.13
C PRO A 345 2.59 3.69 -17.56
N ASP A 346 1.34 3.95 -17.17
CA ASP A 346 0.86 5.26 -16.80
C ASP A 346 1.22 5.60 -15.36
N PHE A 347 2.31 6.37 -15.26
CA PHE A 347 2.84 7.10 -14.11
C PHE A 347 1.88 7.25 -12.90
N ILE A 348 2.15 6.46 -11.85
CA ILE A 348 2.14 6.74 -10.40
C ILE A 348 2.60 5.46 -9.70
N VAL A 349 2.12 4.30 -10.18
CA VAL A 349 2.54 2.96 -9.75
C VAL A 349 2.61 1.99 -10.93
N ILE A 350 3.45 0.96 -10.82
CA ILE A 350 3.47 -0.21 -11.72
C ILE A 350 2.46 -1.23 -11.17
N ARG A 351 1.45 -1.59 -11.96
CA ARG A 351 0.37 -2.51 -11.58
C ARG A 351 -0.05 -3.42 -12.74
N PRO A 352 -0.61 -4.62 -12.47
CA PRO A 352 -1.12 -5.50 -13.50
C PRO A 352 -2.57 -5.12 -13.86
N VAL A 353 -2.83 -4.67 -15.10
CA VAL A 353 -4.15 -4.10 -15.46
C VAL A 353 -5.17 -5.13 -15.94
N ASN A 354 -4.71 -6.20 -16.60
CA ASN A 354 -5.54 -7.28 -17.15
C ASN A 354 -5.47 -8.58 -16.32
N PHE A 355 -5.09 -8.50 -15.04
CA PHE A 355 -4.93 -9.68 -14.20
C PHE A 355 -6.24 -10.13 -13.52
N TYR A 356 -6.64 -11.36 -13.83
CA TYR A 356 -7.77 -12.08 -13.25
C TYR A 356 -7.30 -13.32 -12.49
N ALA A 357 -7.93 -13.57 -11.34
CA ALA A 357 -7.71 -14.77 -10.53
C ALA A 357 -9.04 -15.35 -10.05
N ARG A 358 -9.01 -16.63 -9.70
CA ARG A 358 -10.05 -17.28 -8.88
C ARG A 358 -9.49 -17.50 -7.48
N ALA A 359 -10.34 -17.38 -6.48
CA ALA A 359 -10.02 -17.73 -5.10
C ALA A 359 -10.93 -18.92 -4.71
N THR A 360 -10.35 -20.09 -4.52
CA THR A 360 -11.10 -21.28 -4.09
C THR A 360 -11.00 -21.44 -2.59
N ARG A 361 -12.14 -21.48 -1.89
CA ARG A 361 -12.17 -21.57 -0.44
C ARG A 361 -11.60 -22.91 0.01
N ARG A 362 -10.66 -22.87 0.95
CA ARG A 362 -10.07 -24.07 1.55
C ARG A 362 -11.07 -24.70 2.52
N THR A 363 -11.21 -26.01 2.41
CA THR A 363 -12.03 -26.86 3.31
C THR A 363 -11.16 -27.78 4.16
N HIS A 364 -9.90 -27.93 3.78
CA HIS A 364 -8.92 -28.81 4.43
C HIS A 364 -7.59 -28.07 4.51
N TRP A 365 -6.88 -28.25 5.62
CA TRP A 365 -5.56 -27.68 5.88
C TRP A 365 -4.56 -28.82 6.16
N PRO A 366 -3.29 -28.68 5.74
CA PRO A 366 -2.25 -29.62 6.14
C PRO A 366 -2.04 -29.57 7.66
N SER A 367 -1.46 -30.64 8.21
CA SER A 367 -1.03 -30.64 9.60
C SER A 367 0.07 -29.60 9.82
N ARG A 368 0.11 -29.02 11.03
CA ARG A 368 1.24 -28.17 11.44
C ARG A 368 2.53 -29.00 11.43
N SER A 369 3.64 -28.36 11.07
CA SER A 369 4.94 -29.02 10.91
C SER A 369 5.63 -29.37 12.23
#